data_AF-A0A0A5G2B7-F1
#
_entry.id   AF-A0A0A5G2B7-F1
#
_cell.length_a   1.000
_cell.length_b   1.000
_cell.length_c   1.000
_cell.angle_alpha   90.00
_cell.angle_beta   90.00
_cell.angle_gamma   90.00
#
_symmetry.space_group_name_H-M   'P 1'
#
loop_
_entity.id
_entity.type
_entity.pdbx_description
1 polymer ?
#
loop_
_entity_poly.entity_id
_entity_poly.type
_entity_poly.pdbx_seq_one_letter_code
_entity_poly.pdbx_strand_id
1 'polypeptide(L)'
;MKGIVLTTSIACVLTFTAPISTISAESINDLNKEINELEQKKSSISGKESNVEQDKQKTQTKLKKNRQEQNKIDSEIQEIDTKLSDTKAKIETKTEEINTTKQKIEKNEKEIKQLKKEIKDLKERIKKRDKLLQERLRTIQQTGGNVQYMEVLMGAQSFGDFVDRASAVNTIMDQDKAIMEKQEEEKKELEEKKKEVEAKKKELEKEKKNLESQKAEFESLKQTLDSQREKKDKLMNELEKKEDKLEKHKMSLEEEQEILRQQQEAMQKEIQRAKEAKQAEEDKQKQLAAQREKERQQANKSSDSNDSSSNSSSNSSSNSSNSSSSNTITAPPAANSKGFIRPADGPVTSGFGPRWGTTHPGIDIGRGGSSTIRAAADGTVIRSEYSSSYGNVVYMTHYMGGTSYTTVYAHMSSRSVSTGQTVKAGQPLGVMGSTGYSTGVHLHFELHVGPWNGAKSNAVNPAKYVNF
;
A
#
# COMPACT_ATOMS: atom_id res chain seq x y z
N MET A 1 38.01 -24.85 20.82
CA MET A 1 38.67 -24.03 19.77
C MET A 1 37.56 -23.38 18.96
N LYS A 2 37.33 -22.08 18.84
CA LYS A 2 37.93 -20.78 19.24
C LYS A 2 36.67 -19.90 19.49
N GLY A 3 36.51 -19.09 20.53
CA GLY A 3 37.46 -18.14 21.10
C GLY A 3 37.47 -16.86 20.25
N ILE A 4 36.42 -16.03 20.31
CA ILE A 4 36.46 -14.62 19.87
C ILE A 4 35.94 -13.75 21.01
N VAL A 5 36.92 -13.15 21.68
CA VAL A 5 36.82 -12.05 22.62
C VAL A 5 36.65 -10.78 21.79
N LEU A 6 35.63 -9.96 22.08
CA LEU A 6 35.60 -8.57 21.64
C LEU A 6 35.39 -7.67 22.86
N THR A 7 36.53 -7.24 23.39
CA THR A 7 36.70 -6.13 24.32
C THR A 7 36.41 -4.81 23.60
N THR A 8 35.47 -4.02 24.10
CA THR A 8 35.51 -2.56 23.94
C THR A 8 35.04 -1.90 25.23
N SER A 9 36.02 -1.48 26.00
CA SER A 9 35.92 -0.57 27.14
C SER A 9 35.30 0.77 26.70
N ILE A 10 34.24 1.20 27.37
CA ILE A 10 33.88 2.61 27.47
C ILE A 10 33.84 2.95 28.96
N ALA A 11 34.95 3.52 29.42
CA ALA A 11 35.08 4.11 30.74
C ALA A 11 34.18 5.37 30.79
N CYS A 12 33.03 5.27 31.45
CA CYS A 12 32.24 6.44 31.79
C CYS A 12 32.75 6.95 33.15
N VAL A 13 33.70 7.89 33.10
CA VAL A 13 34.18 8.63 34.26
C VAL A 13 33.02 9.48 34.78
N LEU A 14 32.36 8.99 35.84
CA LEU A 14 31.38 9.73 36.63
C LEU A 14 32.10 10.77 37.49
N THR A 15 32.53 11.87 36.89
CA THR A 15 32.82 13.11 37.63
C THR A 15 31.57 13.96 37.65
N PHE A 16 30.67 13.63 38.57
CA PHE A 16 29.49 14.42 38.88
C PHE A 16 29.93 15.66 39.67
N THR A 17 30.34 16.71 38.97
CA THR A 17 30.47 18.04 39.55
C THR A 17 29.18 18.78 39.25
N ALA A 18 28.22 18.70 40.17
CA ALA A 18 27.01 19.50 40.10
C ALA A 18 27.38 20.96 40.39
N PRO A 19 27.07 21.93 39.50
CA PRO A 19 26.95 23.31 39.94
C PRO A 19 25.74 23.38 40.87
N ILE A 20 25.99 23.78 42.12
CA ILE A 20 24.96 24.11 43.10
C ILE A 20 24.21 25.31 42.55
N SER A 21 23.10 25.07 41.86
CA SER A 21 22.12 26.10 41.57
C SER A 21 21.64 26.65 42.91
N THR A 22 21.83 27.96 43.09
CA THR A 22 21.31 28.73 44.21
C THR A 22 19.82 28.44 44.38
N ILE A 23 19.48 27.82 45.50
CA ILE A 23 18.12 27.52 45.92
C ILE A 23 17.43 28.86 46.19
N SER A 24 16.58 29.29 45.26
CA SER A 24 15.54 30.27 45.58
C SER A 24 14.64 29.64 46.65
N ALA A 25 14.40 30.38 47.74
CA ALA A 25 13.53 29.96 48.82
C ALA A 25 12.06 29.93 48.35
N GLU A 26 11.57 28.76 47.93
CA GLU A 26 10.14 28.51 47.78
C GLU A 26 9.53 28.21 49.15
N SER A 27 8.37 28.80 49.45
CA SER A 27 7.68 28.60 50.73
C SER A 27 7.01 27.21 50.77
N ILE A 28 6.88 26.60 51.95
CA ILE A 28 6.14 25.34 52.16
C ILE A 28 4.71 25.41 51.58
N ASN A 29 4.10 26.60 51.56
CA ASN A 29 2.79 26.81 50.94
C ASN A 29 2.83 26.71 49.40
N ASP A 30 3.89 27.16 48.74
CA ASP A 30 4.05 27.07 47.29
C ASP A 30 4.26 25.61 46.87
N LEU A 31 5.09 24.87 47.62
CA LEU A 31 5.28 23.42 47.46
C LEU A 31 3.97 22.63 47.65
N ASN A 32 3.13 22.98 48.63
CA ASN A 32 1.82 22.34 48.82
C ASN A 32 0.85 22.62 47.67
N LYS A 33 0.87 23.85 47.12
CA LYS A 33 0.06 24.21 45.96
C LYS A 33 0.49 23.42 44.73
N GLU A 34 1.79 23.30 44.50
CA GLU A 34 2.36 22.53 43.39
C GLU A 34 2.06 21.03 43.50
N ILE A 35 2.19 20.43 44.70
CA ILE A 35 1.82 19.02 44.94
C ILE A 35 0.33 18.78 44.65
N ASN A 36 -0.57 19.66 45.12
CA ASN A 36 -2.01 19.53 44.86
C ASN A 36 -2.35 19.67 43.37
N GLU A 37 -1.70 20.59 42.65
CA GLU A 37 -1.88 20.76 41.21
C GLU A 37 -1.38 19.52 40.43
N LEU A 38 -0.25 18.94 40.84
CA LEU A 38 0.29 17.71 40.25
C LEU A 38 -0.62 16.50 40.57
N GLU A 39 -1.15 16.37 41.78
CA GLU A 39 -2.09 15.30 42.15
C GLU A 39 -3.43 15.40 41.40
N GLN A 40 -3.98 16.60 41.18
CA GLN A 40 -5.16 16.81 40.33
C GLN A 40 -4.88 16.43 38.86
N LYS A 41 -3.71 16.80 38.32
CA LYS A 41 -3.32 16.41 36.97
C LYS A 41 -3.15 14.89 36.83
N LYS A 42 -2.61 14.23 37.86
CA LYS A 42 -2.50 12.75 37.90
C LYS A 42 -3.88 12.08 37.87
N SER A 43 -4.84 12.56 38.67
CA SER A 43 -6.21 12.03 38.65
C SER A 43 -6.87 12.20 37.27
N SER A 44 -6.64 13.35 36.62
CA SER A 44 -7.12 13.63 35.27
C SER A 44 -6.49 12.71 34.22
N ILE A 45 -5.22 12.34 34.37
CA ILE A 45 -4.52 11.37 33.51
C ILE A 45 -5.06 9.95 33.72
N SER A 46 -5.29 9.54 34.96
CA SER A 46 -5.90 8.23 35.26
C SER A 46 -7.30 8.09 34.67
N GLY A 47 -8.10 9.17 34.68
CA GLY A 47 -9.38 9.21 33.97
C GLY A 47 -9.24 9.04 32.45
N LYS A 48 -8.19 9.63 31.85
CA LYS A 48 -7.87 9.43 30.42
C LYS A 48 -7.43 8.00 30.12
N GLU A 49 -6.61 7.38 30.96
CA GLU A 49 -6.23 5.96 30.81
C GLU A 49 -7.46 5.05 30.78
N SER A 50 -8.43 5.29 31.66
CA SER A 50 -9.68 4.51 31.69
C SER A 50 -10.48 4.65 30.40
N ASN A 51 -10.57 5.86 29.85
CA ASN A 51 -11.25 6.11 28.57
C ASN A 51 -10.52 5.43 27.39
N VAL A 52 -9.19 5.53 27.34
CA VAL A 52 -8.37 4.88 26.31
C VAL A 52 -8.51 3.35 26.38
N GLU A 53 -8.56 2.77 27.59
CA GLU A 53 -8.77 1.34 27.77
C GLU A 53 -10.17 0.89 27.29
N GLN A 54 -11.22 1.67 27.58
CA GLN A 54 -12.55 1.41 27.03
C GLN A 54 -12.57 1.47 25.50
N ASP A 55 -11.91 2.46 24.90
CA ASP A 55 -11.86 2.61 23.45
C ASP A 55 -11.00 1.53 22.78
N LYS A 56 -9.97 1.02 23.47
CA LYS A 56 -9.20 -0.16 23.06
C LYS A 56 -10.08 -1.41 23.06
N GLN A 57 -10.89 -1.65 24.08
CA GLN A 57 -11.81 -2.80 24.13
C GLN A 57 -12.88 -2.73 23.03
N LYS A 58 -13.46 -1.54 22.79
CA LYS A 58 -14.38 -1.30 21.67
C LYS A 58 -13.69 -1.56 20.33
N THR A 59 -12.47 -1.06 20.16
CA THR A 59 -11.67 -1.23 18.93
C THR A 59 -11.31 -2.70 18.71
N GLN A 60 -10.92 -3.45 19.74
CA GLN A 60 -10.68 -4.89 19.66
C GLN A 60 -11.94 -5.67 19.25
N THR A 61 -13.10 -5.29 19.77
CA THR A 61 -14.38 -5.92 19.41
C THR A 61 -14.74 -5.65 17.95
N LYS A 62 -14.54 -4.42 17.47
CA LYS A 62 -14.68 -4.06 16.04
C LYS A 62 -13.68 -4.82 15.18
N LEU A 63 -12.45 -5.03 15.65
CA LEU A 63 -11.40 -5.76 14.94
C LEU A 63 -11.75 -7.25 14.80
N LYS A 64 -12.34 -7.87 15.83
CA LYS A 64 -12.88 -9.24 15.73
C LYS A 64 -14.00 -9.35 14.69
N LYS A 65 -14.95 -8.40 14.69
CA LYS A 65 -16.05 -8.36 13.70
C LYS A 65 -15.51 -8.16 12.28
N ASN A 66 -14.59 -7.21 12.09
CA ASN A 66 -13.94 -6.99 10.80
C ASN A 66 -13.17 -8.23 10.34
N ARG A 67 -12.40 -8.92 11.22
CA ARG A 67 -11.74 -10.19 10.85
C ARG A 67 -12.71 -11.26 10.39
N GLN A 68 -13.90 -11.35 11.00
CA GLN A 68 -14.94 -12.26 10.54
C GLN A 68 -15.49 -11.88 9.17
N GLU A 69 -15.68 -10.58 8.90
CA GLU A 69 -16.06 -10.08 7.58
C GLU A 69 -14.95 -10.33 6.55
N GLN A 70 -13.68 -10.12 6.91
CA GLN A 70 -12.52 -10.40 6.05
C GLN A 70 -12.50 -11.87 5.65
N ASN A 71 -12.64 -12.80 6.60
CA ASN A 71 -12.69 -14.23 6.29
C ASN A 71 -13.85 -14.61 5.34
N LYS A 72 -15.00 -13.92 5.44
CA LYS A 72 -16.12 -14.12 4.52
C LYS A 72 -15.79 -13.60 3.13
N ILE A 73 -15.25 -12.38 3.04
CA ILE A 73 -14.82 -11.77 1.78
C ILE A 73 -13.72 -12.61 1.12
N ASP A 74 -12.75 -13.12 1.89
CA ASP A 74 -11.70 -14.02 1.39
C ASP A 74 -12.30 -15.32 0.83
N SER A 75 -13.32 -15.87 1.49
CA SER A 75 -14.04 -17.05 0.99
C SER A 75 -14.77 -16.74 -0.32
N GLU A 76 -15.40 -15.56 -0.43
CA GLU A 76 -16.04 -15.09 -1.67
C GLU A 76 -15.02 -14.85 -2.78
N ILE A 77 -13.84 -14.31 -2.48
CA ILE A 77 -12.74 -14.12 -3.44
C ILE A 77 -12.24 -15.48 -3.93
N GLN A 78 -12.05 -16.46 -3.04
CA GLN A 78 -11.68 -17.83 -3.43
C GLN A 78 -12.71 -18.46 -4.35
N GLU A 79 -14.00 -18.28 -4.07
CA GLU A 79 -15.08 -18.77 -4.93
C GLU A 79 -15.10 -18.05 -6.29
N ILE A 80 -14.80 -16.76 -6.34
CA ILE A 80 -14.65 -16.02 -7.60
C ILE A 80 -13.43 -16.52 -8.36
N ASP A 81 -12.32 -16.83 -7.69
CA ASP A 81 -11.10 -17.33 -8.33
C ASP A 81 -11.27 -18.72 -8.95
N THR A 82 -12.00 -19.62 -8.29
CA THR A 82 -12.37 -20.91 -8.89
C THR A 82 -13.26 -20.71 -10.11
N LYS A 83 -14.28 -19.84 -10.02
CA LYS A 83 -15.15 -19.50 -11.16
C LYS A 83 -14.40 -18.83 -12.31
N LEU A 84 -13.43 -17.97 -12.03
CA LEU A 84 -12.56 -17.35 -13.04
C LEU A 84 -11.71 -18.39 -13.76
N SER A 85 -11.12 -19.33 -13.00
CA SER A 85 -10.36 -20.46 -13.56
C SER A 85 -11.24 -21.33 -14.46
N ASP A 86 -12.43 -21.71 -13.99
CA ASP A 86 -13.38 -22.52 -14.76
C ASP A 86 -13.85 -21.80 -16.03
N THR A 87 -14.14 -20.51 -15.93
CA THR A 87 -14.56 -19.68 -17.07
C THR A 87 -13.42 -19.54 -18.08
N LYS A 88 -12.19 -19.34 -17.62
CA LYS A 88 -11.00 -19.29 -18.48
C LYS A 88 -10.77 -20.62 -19.20
N ALA A 89 -10.88 -21.75 -18.50
CA ALA A 89 -10.78 -23.07 -19.12
C ALA A 89 -11.88 -23.29 -20.18
N LYS A 90 -13.12 -22.87 -19.92
CA LYS A 90 -14.22 -22.91 -20.91
C LYS A 90 -13.96 -22.02 -22.13
N ILE A 91 -13.32 -20.86 -21.94
CA ILE A 91 -12.93 -19.96 -23.04
C ILE A 91 -11.85 -20.63 -23.91
N GLU A 92 -10.87 -21.28 -23.28
CA GLU A 92 -9.80 -22.01 -23.99
C GLU A 92 -10.38 -23.16 -24.81
N THR A 93 -11.22 -24.02 -24.22
CA THR A 93 -11.87 -25.12 -24.95
C THR A 93 -12.77 -24.61 -26.08
N LYS A 94 -13.55 -23.55 -25.85
CA LYS A 94 -14.36 -22.94 -26.92
C LYS A 94 -13.51 -22.34 -28.03
N THR A 95 -12.34 -21.79 -27.71
CA THR A 95 -11.41 -21.28 -28.73
C THR A 95 -10.90 -22.42 -29.62
N GLU A 96 -10.57 -23.58 -29.04
CA GLU A 96 -10.18 -24.77 -29.79
C GLU A 96 -11.32 -25.33 -30.65
N GLU A 97 -12.54 -25.42 -30.10
CA GLU A 97 -13.73 -25.82 -30.85
C GLU A 97 -14.01 -24.89 -32.05
N ILE A 98 -13.88 -23.58 -31.86
CA ILE A 98 -14.04 -22.57 -32.91
C ILE A 98 -12.98 -22.76 -34.00
N ASN A 99 -11.72 -22.99 -33.62
CA ASN A 99 -10.63 -23.15 -34.58
C ASN A 99 -10.77 -24.44 -35.40
N THR A 100 -11.12 -25.55 -34.76
CA THR A 100 -11.37 -26.82 -35.45
C THR A 100 -12.57 -26.71 -36.39
N THR A 101 -13.65 -26.05 -35.98
CA THR A 101 -14.82 -25.81 -36.84
C THR A 101 -14.48 -24.92 -38.04
N LYS A 102 -13.68 -23.86 -37.84
CA LYS A 102 -13.19 -23.02 -38.95
C LYS A 102 -12.37 -23.81 -39.96
N GLN A 103 -11.49 -24.69 -39.50
CA GLN A 103 -10.67 -25.54 -40.38
C GLN A 103 -11.54 -26.51 -41.21
N LYS A 104 -12.57 -27.10 -40.60
CA LYS A 104 -13.54 -27.96 -41.32
C LYS A 104 -14.30 -27.18 -42.40
N ILE A 105 -14.78 -25.98 -42.07
CA ILE A 105 -15.45 -25.08 -43.01
C ILE A 105 -14.52 -24.77 -44.19
N GLU A 106 -13.26 -24.42 -43.95
CA GLU A 106 -12.30 -24.09 -45.01
C GLU A 106 -12.02 -25.31 -45.92
N LYS A 107 -11.89 -26.50 -45.33
CA LYS A 107 -11.72 -27.76 -46.08
C LYS A 107 -12.94 -28.05 -46.95
N ASN A 108 -14.14 -27.98 -46.39
CA ASN A 108 -15.40 -28.21 -47.09
C ASN A 108 -15.60 -27.20 -48.24
N GLU A 109 -15.26 -25.92 -48.04
CA GLU A 109 -15.32 -24.90 -49.08
C GLU A 109 -14.35 -25.19 -50.25
N LYS A 110 -13.13 -25.66 -49.96
CA LYS A 110 -12.16 -26.08 -50.98
C LYS A 110 -12.66 -27.29 -51.78
N GLU A 111 -13.21 -28.29 -51.10
CA GLU A 111 -13.77 -29.48 -51.76
C GLU A 111 -14.97 -29.14 -52.65
N ILE A 112 -15.90 -28.30 -52.17
CA ILE A 112 -17.03 -27.82 -52.98
C ILE A 112 -16.55 -27.07 -54.22
N LYS A 113 -15.50 -26.25 -54.09
CA LYS A 113 -14.91 -25.52 -55.22
C LYS A 113 -14.32 -26.47 -56.26
N GLN A 114 -13.63 -27.52 -55.82
CA GLN A 114 -13.07 -28.54 -56.69
C GLN A 114 -14.16 -29.35 -57.41
N LEU A 115 -15.16 -29.85 -56.67
CA LEU A 115 -16.29 -30.58 -57.25
C LEU A 115 -17.07 -29.74 -58.27
N LYS A 116 -17.28 -28.44 -58.00
CA LYS A 116 -17.91 -27.53 -58.96
C LYS A 116 -17.11 -27.38 -60.26
N LYS A 117 -15.77 -27.38 -60.18
CA LYS A 117 -14.90 -27.35 -61.36
C LYS A 117 -15.05 -28.64 -62.18
N GLU A 118 -14.99 -29.80 -61.52
CA GLU A 118 -15.16 -31.09 -62.19
C GLU A 118 -16.54 -31.25 -62.83
N ILE A 119 -17.60 -30.79 -62.14
CA ILE A 119 -18.96 -30.75 -62.68
C ILE A 119 -19.02 -29.88 -63.94
N LYS A 120 -18.31 -28.76 -63.98
CA LYS A 120 -18.26 -27.89 -65.17
C LYS A 120 -17.60 -28.61 -66.34
N ASP A 121 -16.43 -29.22 -66.11
CA ASP A 121 -15.67 -29.94 -67.15
C ASP A 121 -16.45 -31.16 -67.66
N LEU A 122 -17.14 -31.89 -66.76
CA LEU A 122 -18.00 -33.02 -67.09
C LEU A 122 -19.22 -32.60 -67.92
N LYS A 123 -19.90 -31.50 -67.55
CA LYS A 123 -21.00 -30.92 -68.34
C LYS A 123 -20.57 -30.54 -69.75
N GLU A 124 -19.38 -29.96 -69.91
CA GLU A 124 -18.85 -29.62 -71.24
C GLU A 124 -18.55 -30.87 -72.08
N ARG A 125 -17.98 -31.92 -71.49
CA ARG A 125 -17.75 -33.21 -72.17
C ARG A 125 -19.06 -33.88 -72.60
N ILE A 126 -20.04 -33.95 -71.70
CA ILE A 126 -21.39 -34.47 -71.98
C ILE A 126 -22.02 -33.68 -73.12
N LYS A 127 -21.98 -32.34 -73.09
CA LYS A 127 -22.56 -31.50 -74.14
C LYS A 127 -21.90 -31.73 -75.50
N LYS A 128 -20.57 -31.89 -75.55
CA LYS A 128 -19.85 -32.21 -76.79
C LYS A 128 -20.28 -33.57 -77.35
N ARG A 129 -20.40 -34.59 -76.51
CA ARG A 129 -20.86 -35.93 -76.93
C ARG A 129 -22.34 -35.97 -77.31
N ASP A 130 -23.22 -35.26 -76.60
CA ASP A 130 -24.63 -35.14 -76.98
C ASP A 130 -24.76 -34.55 -78.38
N LYS A 131 -23.95 -33.53 -78.74
CA LYS A 131 -23.92 -32.97 -80.09
C LYS A 131 -23.46 -33.98 -81.15
N LEU A 132 -22.39 -34.74 -80.88
CA LEU A 132 -21.92 -35.79 -81.77
C LEU A 132 -22.97 -36.89 -81.99
N LEU A 133 -23.63 -37.34 -80.92
CA LEU A 133 -24.70 -38.34 -80.99
C LEU A 133 -25.92 -37.81 -81.74
N GLN A 134 -26.29 -36.53 -81.58
CA GLN A 134 -27.36 -35.88 -82.35
C GLN A 134 -27.04 -35.84 -83.86
N GLU A 135 -25.80 -35.48 -84.23
CA GLU A 135 -25.34 -35.48 -85.62
C GLU A 135 -25.35 -36.90 -86.21
N ARG A 136 -24.91 -37.90 -85.42
CA ARG A 136 -24.94 -39.32 -85.78
C ARG A 136 -26.37 -39.82 -85.99
N LEU A 137 -27.29 -39.54 -85.07
CA LEU A 137 -28.71 -39.91 -85.17
C LEU A 137 -29.40 -39.28 -86.38
N ARG A 138 -29.12 -37.99 -86.66
CA ARG A 138 -29.63 -37.32 -87.86
C ARG A 138 -29.14 -38.01 -89.13
N THR A 139 -27.86 -38.41 -89.17
CA THR A 139 -27.29 -39.13 -90.31
C THR A 139 -28.00 -40.48 -90.50
N ILE A 140 -28.17 -41.25 -89.42
CA ILE A 140 -28.91 -42.54 -89.43
C ILE A 140 -30.34 -42.35 -89.96
N GLN A 141 -31.03 -41.29 -89.53
CA GLN A 141 -32.38 -40.97 -90.00
C GLN A 141 -32.41 -40.60 -91.50
N GLN A 142 -31.43 -39.81 -91.96
CA GLN A 142 -31.34 -39.38 -93.37
C GLN A 142 -30.95 -40.52 -94.31
N THR A 143 -30.10 -41.45 -93.86
CA THR A 143 -29.62 -42.57 -94.68
C THR A 143 -30.52 -43.80 -94.60
N GLY A 144 -31.41 -43.92 -93.61
CA GLY A 144 -32.32 -45.08 -93.46
C GLY A 144 -31.81 -46.18 -92.51
N GLY A 145 -30.77 -45.90 -91.74
CA GLY A 145 -30.30 -46.73 -90.62
C GLY A 145 -29.93 -48.16 -90.99
N ASN A 146 -30.52 -49.15 -90.31
CA ASN A 146 -30.18 -50.58 -90.45
C ASN A 146 -30.42 -51.14 -91.86
N VAL A 147 -31.31 -50.52 -92.64
CA VAL A 147 -31.59 -50.92 -94.02
C VAL A 147 -30.35 -50.71 -94.90
N GLN A 148 -29.58 -49.64 -94.65
CA GLN A 148 -28.35 -49.37 -95.39
C GLN A 148 -27.19 -50.28 -94.98
N TYR A 149 -27.11 -50.71 -93.71
CA TYR A 149 -26.09 -51.69 -93.33
C TYR A 149 -26.32 -53.03 -94.04
N MET A 150 -27.58 -53.45 -94.20
CA MET A 150 -27.91 -54.63 -94.99
C MET A 150 -27.57 -54.42 -96.48
N GLU A 151 -27.86 -53.23 -97.04
CA GLU A 151 -27.52 -52.89 -98.43
C GLU A 151 -25.99 -52.87 -98.68
N VAL A 152 -25.21 -52.30 -97.75
CA VAL A 152 -23.74 -52.27 -97.80
C VAL A 152 -23.14 -53.67 -97.73
N LEU A 153 -23.71 -54.57 -96.91
CA LEU A 153 -23.27 -55.95 -96.79
C LEU A 153 -23.70 -56.80 -98.01
N MET A 154 -24.92 -56.62 -98.52
CA MET A 154 -25.43 -57.34 -99.69
C MET A 154 -24.80 -56.86 -101.02
N GLY A 155 -24.24 -55.65 -101.05
CA GLY A 155 -23.48 -55.11 -102.18
C GLY A 155 -22.03 -55.61 -102.28
N ALA A 156 -21.61 -56.55 -101.44
CA ALA A 156 -20.25 -57.11 -101.48
C ALA A 156 -20.00 -57.90 -102.77
N GLN A 157 -18.84 -57.69 -103.41
CA GLN A 157 -18.50 -58.34 -104.69
C GLN A 157 -17.79 -59.69 -104.52
N SER A 158 -17.33 -60.00 -103.30
CA SER A 158 -16.66 -61.26 -102.95
C SER A 158 -16.86 -61.59 -101.47
N PHE A 159 -16.57 -62.84 -101.08
CA PHE A 159 -16.62 -63.24 -99.67
C PHE A 159 -15.62 -62.45 -98.79
N GLY A 160 -14.43 -62.13 -99.31
CA GLY A 160 -13.45 -61.29 -98.59
C GLY A 160 -13.97 -59.86 -98.35
N ASP A 161 -14.54 -59.23 -99.39
CA ASP A 161 -15.15 -57.90 -99.32
C ASP A 161 -16.35 -57.86 -98.35
N PHE A 162 -17.13 -58.95 -98.29
CA PHE A 162 -18.20 -59.11 -97.30
C PHE A 162 -17.67 -59.13 -95.87
N VAL A 163 -16.60 -59.89 -95.59
CA VAL A 163 -15.99 -59.98 -94.25
C VAL A 163 -15.42 -58.64 -93.81
N ASP A 164 -14.74 -57.90 -94.70
CA ASP A 164 -14.19 -56.58 -94.41
C ASP A 164 -15.30 -55.56 -94.08
N ARG A 165 -16.39 -55.56 -94.87
CA ARG A 165 -17.56 -54.70 -94.62
C ARG A 165 -18.28 -55.07 -93.33
N ALA A 166 -18.44 -56.36 -93.05
CA ALA A 166 -19.04 -56.83 -91.81
C ALA A 166 -18.21 -56.42 -90.59
N SER A 167 -16.88 -56.55 -90.67
CA SER A 167 -15.96 -56.08 -89.63
C SER A 167 -16.03 -54.57 -89.42
N ALA A 168 -16.07 -53.79 -90.50
CA ALA A 168 -16.19 -52.34 -90.45
C ALA A 168 -17.54 -51.89 -89.82
N VAL A 169 -18.65 -52.51 -90.21
CA VAL A 169 -19.97 -52.23 -89.62
C VAL A 169 -20.00 -52.60 -88.14
N ASN A 170 -19.48 -53.77 -87.76
CA ASN A 170 -19.40 -54.18 -86.36
C ASN A 170 -18.55 -53.20 -85.53
N THR A 171 -17.38 -52.78 -86.06
CA THR A 171 -16.51 -51.80 -85.40
C THR A 171 -17.23 -50.46 -85.19
N ILE A 172 -18.00 -49.99 -86.18
CA ILE A 172 -18.79 -48.76 -86.07
C ILE A 172 -19.88 -48.91 -85.00
N MET A 173 -20.60 -50.04 -84.98
CA MET A 173 -21.65 -50.31 -83.98
C MET A 173 -21.08 -50.40 -82.56
N ASP A 174 -19.92 -51.04 -82.39
CA ASP A 174 -19.22 -51.14 -81.12
C ASP A 174 -18.77 -49.76 -80.61
N GLN A 175 -18.27 -48.90 -81.51
CA GLN A 175 -17.91 -47.51 -81.16
C GLN A 175 -19.13 -46.66 -80.79
N ASP A 176 -20.24 -46.76 -81.55
CA ASP A 176 -21.48 -46.05 -81.24
C ASP A 176 -22.04 -46.49 -79.88
N LYS A 177 -22.02 -47.81 -79.60
CA LYS A 177 -22.39 -48.36 -78.29
C LYS A 177 -21.48 -47.83 -77.18
N ALA A 178 -20.17 -47.86 -77.35
CA ALA A 178 -19.21 -47.37 -76.35
C ALA A 178 -19.38 -45.86 -76.06
N ILE A 179 -19.68 -45.04 -77.07
CA ILE A 179 -19.95 -43.61 -76.87
C ILE A 179 -21.23 -43.41 -76.06
N MET A 180 -22.29 -44.18 -76.34
CA MET A 180 -23.55 -44.10 -75.60
C MET A 180 -23.39 -44.57 -74.15
N GLU A 181 -22.71 -45.70 -73.92
CA GLU A 181 -22.41 -46.20 -72.57
C GLU A 181 -21.61 -45.18 -71.77
N LYS A 182 -20.54 -44.63 -72.35
CA LYS A 182 -19.74 -43.57 -71.69
C LYS A 182 -20.54 -42.31 -71.41
N GLN A 183 -21.49 -41.97 -72.28
CA GLN A 183 -22.36 -40.81 -72.09
C GLN A 183 -23.36 -41.03 -70.95
N GLU A 184 -23.90 -42.24 -70.82
CA GLU A 184 -24.76 -42.63 -69.70
C GLU A 184 -23.98 -42.63 -68.37
N GLU A 185 -22.78 -43.21 -68.35
CA GLU A 185 -21.88 -43.22 -67.19
C GLU A 185 -21.54 -41.80 -66.72
N GLU A 186 -21.11 -40.91 -67.61
CA GLU A 186 -20.76 -39.54 -67.23
C GLU A 186 -22.00 -38.73 -66.81
N LYS A 187 -23.20 -39.00 -67.38
CA LYS A 187 -24.45 -38.38 -66.90
C LYS A 187 -24.79 -38.85 -65.49
N LYS A 188 -24.58 -40.13 -65.17
CA LYS A 188 -24.76 -40.67 -63.82
C LYS A 188 -23.75 -40.06 -62.84
N GLU A 189 -22.47 -40.01 -63.19
CA GLU A 189 -21.41 -39.36 -62.40
C GLU A 189 -21.74 -37.88 -62.14
N LEU A 190 -22.28 -37.17 -63.13
CA LEU A 190 -22.70 -35.78 -62.99
C LEU A 190 -23.81 -35.62 -61.93
N GLU A 191 -24.83 -36.47 -61.95
CA GLU A 191 -25.91 -36.44 -60.97
C GLU A 191 -25.42 -36.83 -59.57
N GLU A 192 -24.51 -37.79 -59.45
CA GLU A 192 -23.88 -38.15 -58.18
C GLU A 192 -23.06 -37.00 -57.60
N LYS A 193 -22.18 -36.36 -58.39
CA LYS A 193 -21.39 -35.20 -57.95
C LYS A 193 -22.26 -34.00 -57.60
N LYS A 194 -23.37 -33.77 -58.32
CA LYS A 194 -24.34 -32.72 -57.95
C LYS A 194 -24.98 -33.00 -56.59
N LYS A 195 -25.39 -34.24 -56.34
CA LYS A 195 -25.94 -34.66 -55.04
C LYS A 195 -24.91 -34.48 -53.92
N GLU A 196 -23.66 -34.85 -54.16
CA GLU A 196 -22.57 -34.67 -53.20
C GLU A 196 -22.35 -33.18 -52.87
N VAL A 197 -22.31 -32.30 -53.87
CA VAL A 197 -22.18 -30.84 -53.66
C VAL A 197 -23.35 -30.29 -52.84
N GLU A 198 -24.59 -30.70 -53.12
CA GLU A 198 -25.75 -30.26 -52.36
C GLU A 198 -25.73 -30.79 -50.91
N ALA A 199 -25.26 -32.02 -50.70
CA ALA A 199 -25.06 -32.56 -49.36
C ALA A 199 -23.99 -31.77 -48.57
N LYS A 200 -22.81 -31.54 -49.17
CA LYS A 200 -21.72 -30.77 -48.54
C LYS A 200 -22.10 -29.31 -48.28
N LYS A 201 -22.89 -28.68 -49.15
CA LYS A 201 -23.43 -27.34 -48.88
C LYS A 201 -24.33 -27.32 -47.65
N LYS A 202 -25.23 -28.30 -47.51
CA LYS A 202 -26.10 -28.40 -46.32
C LYS A 202 -25.30 -28.62 -45.04
N GLU A 203 -24.25 -29.42 -45.11
CA GLU A 203 -23.31 -29.61 -44.00
C GLU A 203 -22.57 -28.33 -43.65
N LEU A 204 -22.03 -27.63 -44.66
CA LEU A 204 -21.35 -26.34 -44.51
C LEU A 204 -22.24 -25.29 -43.83
N GLU A 205 -23.51 -25.18 -44.23
CA GLU A 205 -24.47 -24.27 -43.59
C GLU A 205 -24.72 -24.63 -42.12
N LYS A 206 -24.79 -25.92 -41.78
CA LYS A 206 -24.90 -26.37 -40.38
C LYS A 206 -23.64 -26.02 -39.58
N GLU A 207 -22.45 -26.23 -40.15
CA GLU A 207 -21.19 -25.88 -39.50
C GLU A 207 -21.06 -24.37 -39.28
N LYS A 208 -21.47 -23.55 -40.26
CA LYS A 208 -21.49 -22.08 -40.14
C LYS A 208 -22.42 -21.61 -39.03
N LYS A 209 -23.63 -22.19 -38.93
CA LYS A 209 -24.56 -21.88 -37.84
C LYS A 209 -24.01 -22.32 -36.47
N ASN A 210 -23.36 -23.48 -36.41
CA ASN A 210 -22.70 -23.94 -35.19
C ASN A 210 -21.57 -22.99 -34.76
N LEU A 211 -20.75 -22.54 -35.72
CA LEU A 211 -19.68 -21.57 -35.48
C LEU A 211 -20.22 -20.24 -34.94
N GLU A 212 -21.36 -19.77 -35.45
CA GLU A 212 -22.01 -18.55 -34.95
C GLU A 212 -22.48 -18.71 -33.50
N SER A 213 -23.10 -19.86 -33.18
CA SER A 213 -23.49 -20.20 -31.79
C SER A 213 -22.28 -20.24 -30.86
N GLN A 214 -21.19 -20.90 -31.27
CA GLN A 214 -19.95 -20.97 -30.49
C GLN A 214 -19.32 -19.59 -30.26
N LYS A 215 -19.36 -18.70 -31.25
CA LYS A 215 -18.87 -17.32 -31.09
C LYS A 215 -19.73 -16.53 -30.11
N ALA A 216 -21.05 -16.68 -30.15
CA ALA A 216 -21.95 -16.02 -29.21
C ALA A 216 -21.72 -16.50 -27.76
N GLU A 217 -21.54 -17.81 -27.57
CA GLU A 217 -21.16 -18.40 -26.28
C GLU A 217 -19.78 -17.90 -25.80
N PHE A 218 -18.81 -17.77 -26.71
CA PHE A 218 -17.50 -17.26 -26.38
C PHE A 218 -17.54 -15.80 -25.90
N GLU A 219 -18.31 -14.94 -26.56
CA GLU A 219 -18.49 -13.54 -26.13
C GLU A 219 -19.24 -13.44 -24.78
N SER A 220 -20.24 -14.28 -24.54
CA SER A 220 -20.93 -14.29 -23.23
C SER A 220 -20.04 -14.78 -22.09
N LEU A 221 -19.16 -15.74 -22.35
CA LEU A 221 -18.13 -16.18 -21.39
C LEU A 221 -17.11 -15.08 -21.10
N LYS A 222 -16.68 -14.31 -22.11
CA LYS A 222 -15.81 -13.15 -21.90
C LYS A 222 -16.45 -12.08 -21.03
N GLN A 223 -17.70 -11.71 -21.31
CA GLN A 223 -18.44 -10.76 -20.49
C GLN A 223 -18.59 -11.26 -19.04
N THR A 224 -18.82 -12.56 -18.86
CA THR A 224 -18.89 -13.18 -17.53
C THR A 224 -17.54 -13.08 -16.80
N LEU A 225 -16.43 -13.35 -17.49
CA LEU A 225 -15.07 -13.24 -16.94
C LEU A 225 -14.77 -11.80 -16.49
N ASP A 226 -15.11 -10.80 -17.31
CA ASP A 226 -14.88 -9.39 -16.98
C ASP A 226 -15.74 -8.95 -15.78
N SER A 227 -17.01 -9.35 -15.74
CA SER A 227 -17.90 -9.11 -14.59
C SER A 227 -17.37 -9.73 -13.29
N GLN A 228 -16.81 -10.93 -13.36
CA GLN A 228 -16.20 -11.60 -12.21
C GLN A 228 -14.93 -10.87 -11.72
N ARG A 229 -14.08 -10.40 -12.64
CA ARG A 229 -12.89 -9.58 -12.31
C ARG A 229 -13.26 -8.28 -11.62
N GLU A 230 -14.23 -7.54 -12.15
CA GLU A 230 -14.69 -6.31 -11.52
C GLU A 230 -15.23 -6.52 -10.10
N LYS A 231 -15.97 -7.62 -9.88
CA LYS A 231 -16.44 -7.97 -8.53
C LYS A 231 -15.28 -8.26 -7.58
N LYS A 232 -14.28 -9.02 -8.03
CA LYS A 232 -13.07 -9.29 -7.24
C LYS A 232 -12.34 -7.99 -6.89
N ASP A 233 -12.12 -7.11 -7.85
CA ASP A 233 -11.40 -5.85 -7.63
C ASP A 233 -12.13 -4.93 -6.65
N LYS A 234 -13.47 -4.89 -6.70
CA LYS A 234 -14.29 -4.15 -5.72
C LYS A 234 -14.12 -4.71 -4.31
N LEU A 235 -14.22 -6.03 -4.14
CA LEU A 235 -14.04 -6.70 -2.85
C LEU A 235 -12.63 -6.47 -2.27
N MET A 236 -11.60 -6.56 -3.10
CA MET A 236 -10.21 -6.30 -2.69
C MET A 236 -10.01 -4.86 -2.21
N ASN A 237 -10.55 -3.88 -2.93
CA ASN A 237 -10.47 -2.46 -2.54
C ASN A 237 -11.24 -2.16 -1.24
N GLU A 238 -12.37 -2.82 -1.00
CA GLU A 238 -13.10 -2.69 0.26
C GLU A 238 -12.32 -3.30 1.44
N LEU A 239 -11.63 -4.42 1.20
CA LEU A 239 -10.78 -5.08 2.19
C LEU A 239 -9.63 -4.18 2.65
N GLU A 240 -8.88 -3.63 1.68
CA GLU A 240 -7.73 -2.75 1.92
C GLU A 240 -8.14 -1.50 2.73
N LYS A 241 -9.21 -0.81 2.33
CA LYS A 241 -9.70 0.39 3.04
C LYS A 241 -10.15 0.11 4.47
N LYS A 242 -10.68 -1.09 4.75
CA LYS A 242 -11.12 -1.49 6.09
C LYS A 242 -9.93 -1.84 6.99
N GLU A 243 -8.90 -2.49 6.45
CA GLU A 243 -7.67 -2.83 7.17
C GLU A 243 -6.91 -1.58 7.60
N ASP A 244 -6.64 -0.69 6.64
CA ASP A 244 -5.76 0.46 6.80
C ASP A 244 -6.25 1.45 7.88
N LYS A 245 -7.57 1.65 7.98
CA LYS A 245 -8.17 2.56 8.96
C LYS A 245 -8.13 2.01 10.38
N LEU A 246 -8.41 0.71 10.53
CA LEU A 246 -8.53 0.09 11.85
C LEU A 246 -7.16 -0.17 12.47
N GLU A 247 -6.17 -0.55 11.67
CA GLU A 247 -4.80 -0.77 12.13
C GLU A 247 -4.15 0.55 12.57
N LYS A 248 -4.30 1.62 11.78
CA LYS A 248 -3.86 2.98 12.17
C LYS A 248 -4.51 3.43 13.47
N HIS A 249 -5.80 3.18 13.64
CA HIS A 249 -6.50 3.54 14.87
C HIS A 249 -6.01 2.74 16.08
N LYS A 250 -5.81 1.43 15.93
CA LYS A 250 -5.26 0.58 16.99
C LYS A 250 -3.86 1.06 17.42
N MET A 251 -2.96 1.28 16.46
CA MET A 251 -1.62 1.79 16.76
C MET A 251 -1.66 3.13 17.49
N SER A 252 -2.55 4.05 17.07
CA SER A 252 -2.70 5.35 17.73
C SER A 252 -3.15 5.23 19.19
N LEU A 253 -4.04 4.28 19.50
CA LEU A 253 -4.53 4.05 20.86
C LEU A 253 -3.48 3.36 21.74
N GLU A 254 -2.70 2.43 21.19
CA GLU A 254 -1.61 1.77 21.92
C GLU A 254 -0.47 2.76 22.24
N GLU A 255 -0.13 3.63 21.29
CA GLU A 255 0.82 4.71 21.51
C GLU A 255 0.31 5.73 22.55
N GLU A 256 -0.98 6.11 22.49
CA GLU A 256 -1.57 7.01 23.49
C GLU A 256 -1.58 6.43 24.91
N GLN A 257 -1.85 5.12 25.05
CA GLN A 257 -1.81 4.44 26.35
C GLN A 257 -0.41 4.44 26.97
N GLU A 258 0.62 4.13 26.17
CA GLU A 258 2.00 4.13 26.65
C GLU A 258 2.44 5.54 27.08
N ILE A 259 1.99 6.56 26.36
CA ILE A 259 2.31 7.95 26.67
C ILE A 259 1.67 8.40 27.97
N LEU A 260 0.40 8.07 28.20
CA LEU A 260 -0.28 8.39 29.46
C LEU A 260 0.42 7.70 30.65
N ARG A 261 0.84 6.44 30.48
CA ARG A 261 1.59 5.69 31.50
C ARG A 261 2.91 6.38 31.85
N GLN A 262 3.71 6.75 30.83
CA GLN A 262 4.99 7.44 31.03
C GLN A 262 4.82 8.84 31.63
N GLN A 263 3.76 9.58 31.24
CA GLN A 263 3.44 10.86 31.86
C GLN A 263 3.08 10.70 33.35
N GLN A 264 2.34 9.65 33.70
CA GLN A 264 1.97 9.35 35.08
C GLN A 264 3.20 8.99 35.92
N GLU A 265 4.15 8.22 35.37
CA GLU A 265 5.43 7.91 36.00
C GLU A 265 6.31 9.15 36.20
N ALA A 266 6.43 10.01 35.19
CA ALA A 266 7.18 11.26 35.28
C ALA A 266 6.58 12.20 36.33
N MET A 267 5.25 12.31 36.36
CA MET A 267 4.52 13.11 37.35
C MET A 267 4.65 12.52 38.76
N GLN A 268 4.66 11.19 38.91
CA GLN A 268 4.94 10.56 40.20
C GLN A 268 6.34 10.88 40.71
N LYS A 269 7.35 10.85 39.84
CA LYS A 269 8.72 11.22 40.21
C LYS A 269 8.81 12.69 40.64
N GLU A 270 8.08 13.58 39.99
CA GLU A 270 8.06 14.99 40.34
C GLU A 270 7.31 15.26 41.66
N ILE A 271 6.16 14.60 41.88
CA ILE A 271 5.45 14.65 43.18
C ILE A 271 6.34 14.10 44.30
N GLN A 272 7.11 13.04 44.05
CA GLN A 272 8.01 12.46 45.03
C GLN A 272 9.14 13.44 45.39
N ARG A 273 9.78 14.07 44.39
CA ARG A 273 10.77 15.13 44.63
C ARG A 273 10.21 16.30 45.42
N ALA A 274 9.02 16.78 45.06
CA ALA A 274 8.38 17.88 45.78
C ALA A 274 8.06 17.51 47.25
N LYS A 275 7.64 16.26 47.51
CA LYS A 275 7.44 15.73 48.87
C LYS A 275 8.76 15.63 49.66
N GLU A 276 9.83 15.18 49.02
CA GLU A 276 11.17 15.10 49.62
C GLU A 276 11.74 16.51 49.91
N ALA A 277 11.57 17.47 49.00
CA ALA A 277 11.97 18.86 49.18
C ALA A 277 11.18 19.52 50.34
N LYS A 278 9.87 19.26 50.42
CA LYS A 278 9.03 19.69 51.54
C LYS A 278 9.53 19.12 52.87
N GLN A 279 9.80 17.80 52.92
CA GLN A 279 10.31 17.15 54.14
C GLN A 279 11.66 17.74 54.57
N ALA A 280 12.56 17.99 53.61
CA ALA A 280 13.86 18.61 53.89
C ALA A 280 13.71 20.05 54.44
N GLU A 281 12.79 20.85 53.91
CA GLU A 281 12.53 22.21 54.41
C GLU A 281 11.85 22.20 55.78
N GLU A 282 10.93 21.26 56.04
CA GLU A 282 10.33 21.06 57.37
C GLU A 282 11.38 20.62 58.41
N ASP A 283 12.30 19.72 58.05
CA ASP A 283 13.37 19.27 58.93
C ASP A 283 14.40 20.38 59.19
N LYS A 284 14.69 21.21 58.18
CA LYS A 284 15.50 22.42 58.32
C LYS A 284 14.84 23.45 59.23
N GLN A 285 13.52 23.68 59.12
CA GLN A 285 12.75 24.53 60.03
C GLN A 285 12.80 24.00 61.48
N LYS A 286 12.62 22.68 61.67
CA LYS A 286 12.73 22.05 63.01
C LYS A 286 14.15 22.16 63.58
N GLN A 287 15.18 21.96 62.76
CA GLN A 287 16.58 22.12 63.18
C GLN A 287 16.87 23.57 63.58
N LEU A 288 16.43 24.55 62.79
CA LEU A 288 16.55 25.97 63.10
C LEU A 288 15.80 26.35 64.38
N ALA A 289 14.60 25.80 64.60
CA ALA A 289 13.82 26.01 65.82
C ALA A 289 14.51 25.39 67.05
N ALA A 290 14.99 24.15 66.94
CA ALA A 290 15.72 23.48 68.00
C ALA A 290 17.06 24.17 68.31
N GLN A 291 17.74 24.71 67.29
CA GLN A 291 18.96 25.48 67.46
C GLN A 291 18.69 26.82 68.15
N ARG A 292 17.65 27.55 67.75
CA ARG A 292 17.19 28.77 68.45
C ARG A 292 16.78 28.48 69.88
N GLU A 293 16.18 27.32 70.16
CA GLU A 293 15.79 26.94 71.52
C GLU A 293 17.00 26.57 72.39
N LYS A 294 17.98 25.86 71.84
CA LYS A 294 19.27 25.62 72.50
C LYS A 294 20.03 26.92 72.78
N GLU A 295 20.07 27.84 71.82
CA GLU A 295 20.65 29.19 71.99
C GLU A 295 19.91 29.99 73.07
N ARG A 296 18.58 29.90 73.12
CA ARG A 296 17.75 30.56 74.14
C ARG A 296 17.95 29.96 75.54
N GLN A 297 18.15 28.64 75.64
CA GLN A 297 18.50 27.96 76.90
C GLN A 297 19.93 28.26 77.36
N GLN A 298 20.89 28.41 76.43
CA GLN A 298 22.25 28.85 76.75
C GLN A 298 22.28 30.31 77.19
N ALA A 299 21.51 31.20 76.54
CA ALA A 299 21.35 32.59 76.96
C ALA A 299 20.74 32.70 78.37
N ASN A 300 19.75 31.86 78.73
CA ASN A 300 19.18 31.79 80.08
C ASN A 300 20.11 31.17 81.14
N LYS A 301 21.11 30.37 80.77
CA LYS A 301 22.17 29.89 81.68
C LYS A 301 23.30 30.90 81.86
N SER A 302 23.33 31.95 81.04
CA SER A 302 24.37 32.98 81.06
C SER A 302 23.97 34.20 81.90
N SER A 303 22.79 34.19 82.54
CA SER A 303 22.29 35.29 83.38
C SER A 303 22.47 35.07 84.89
N ASP A 304 23.22 34.04 85.32
CA ASP A 304 23.40 33.69 86.75
C ASP A 304 24.87 33.51 87.18
N SER A 305 25.81 34.17 86.49
CA SER A 305 27.18 34.33 87.00
C SER A 305 27.80 35.60 86.43
N ASN A 306 28.06 36.55 87.34
CA ASN A 306 28.67 37.84 87.04
C ASN A 306 30.20 37.74 87.14
N ASP A 307 30.85 38.51 86.26
CA ASP A 307 32.10 39.26 86.49
C ASP A 307 33.47 38.72 85.96
N SER A 308 34.01 39.54 85.04
CA SER A 308 35.40 39.95 84.82
C SER A 308 36.50 39.00 84.29
N SER A 309 36.91 39.25 83.04
CA SER A 309 38.16 39.97 82.69
C SER A 309 38.90 39.42 81.44
N SER A 310 38.95 40.29 80.43
CA SER A 310 40.12 40.68 79.62
C SER A 310 41.07 39.62 79.02
N ASN A 311 41.08 39.57 77.69
CA ASN A 311 42.12 40.15 76.81
C ASN A 311 42.69 39.20 75.73
N SER A 312 43.08 39.84 74.62
CA SER A 312 44.07 39.42 73.60
C SER A 312 43.59 38.67 72.34
N SER A 313 43.08 39.48 71.39
CA SER A 313 43.64 39.72 70.05
C SER A 313 44.12 38.58 69.13
N SER A 314 43.55 38.52 67.93
CA SER A 314 44.19 38.75 66.59
C SER A 314 43.15 38.41 65.50
N ASN A 315 42.63 39.37 64.72
CA ASN A 315 43.20 39.96 63.49
C ASN A 315 43.67 38.87 62.51
N SER A 316 43.31 38.75 61.24
CA SER A 316 42.75 39.61 60.19
C SER A 316 42.19 38.62 59.12
N SER A 317 41.62 38.92 57.97
CA SER A 317 41.59 40.07 57.09
C SER A 317 40.58 39.71 55.99
N SER A 318 39.74 40.67 55.65
CA SER A 318 39.09 40.76 54.35
C SER A 318 40.10 40.63 53.20
N ASN A 319 39.73 39.96 52.12
CA ASN A 319 40.25 40.35 50.82
C ASN A 319 39.15 40.37 49.75
N SER A 320 39.10 41.51 49.09
CA SER A 320 38.24 41.91 47.97
C SER A 320 39.06 41.85 46.68
N SER A 321 38.35 41.78 45.55
CA SER A 321 38.80 42.01 44.16
C SER A 321 39.53 40.81 43.50
N ASN A 322 39.42 40.54 42.19
CA ASN A 322 39.07 41.41 41.07
C ASN A 322 38.77 40.60 39.76
N SER A 323 37.99 41.22 38.87
CA SER A 323 38.16 41.28 37.40
C SER A 323 38.06 40.04 36.48
N SER A 324 36.93 39.99 35.76
CA SER A 324 36.79 40.10 34.29
C SER A 324 37.82 39.48 33.33
N SER A 325 37.33 38.63 32.41
CA SER A 325 37.58 38.66 30.94
C SER A 325 36.64 37.63 30.27
N SER A 326 35.56 38.08 29.61
CA SER A 326 35.48 38.34 28.16
C SER A 326 35.92 37.14 27.32
N ASN A 327 34.95 36.36 26.84
CA ASN A 327 35.09 35.63 25.57
C ASN A 327 33.76 35.67 24.81
N THR A 328 33.83 36.29 23.65
CA THR A 328 32.74 36.59 22.71
C THR A 328 32.15 35.31 22.12
N ILE A 329 30.86 35.06 22.39
CA ILE A 329 30.05 34.10 21.62
C ILE A 329 29.09 34.90 20.75
N THR A 330 29.21 34.66 19.45
CA THR A 330 28.35 35.14 18.37
C THR A 330 26.86 35.05 18.71
N ALA A 331 26.16 36.16 18.47
CA ALA A 331 24.76 36.40 18.79
C ALA A 331 23.80 35.34 18.20
N PRO A 332 22.78 34.89 18.96
CA PRO A 332 21.66 34.14 18.42
C PRO A 332 20.77 35.05 17.57
N PRO A 333 20.16 34.53 16.48
CA PRO A 333 19.22 35.31 15.68
C PRO A 333 17.97 35.68 16.50
N ALA A 334 17.46 36.88 16.24
CA ALA A 334 16.46 37.58 17.03
C ALA A 334 15.19 36.76 17.30
N ALA A 335 14.92 36.52 18.59
CA ALA A 335 13.65 36.02 19.07
C ALA A 335 12.59 37.12 18.93
N ASN A 336 11.44 36.78 18.33
CA ASN A 336 10.22 37.49 18.68
C ASN A 336 9.01 36.55 18.77
N SER A 337 8.23 36.81 19.82
CA SER A 337 6.99 36.19 20.30
C SER A 337 7.12 34.90 21.14
N LYS A 338 6.89 35.03 22.45
CA LYS A 338 6.66 33.97 23.47
C LYS A 338 7.76 32.95 23.79
N GLY A 339 9.00 33.17 23.35
CA GLY A 339 10.18 32.46 23.90
C GLY A 339 10.58 31.16 23.18
N PHE A 340 10.02 30.88 21.99
CA PHE A 340 10.48 29.77 21.15
C PHE A 340 11.33 30.26 19.96
N ILE A 341 12.37 29.50 19.64
CA ILE A 341 13.23 29.69 18.47
C ILE A 341 12.89 28.66 17.39
N ARG A 342 13.33 28.95 16.17
CA ARG A 342 13.13 28.06 15.03
C ARG A 342 13.92 26.74 15.21
N PRO A 343 13.27 25.57 15.07
CA PRO A 343 13.90 24.28 15.43
C PRO A 343 14.78 23.67 14.33
N ALA A 344 14.66 24.11 13.09
CA ALA A 344 15.50 23.65 11.97
C ALA A 344 15.55 24.67 10.83
N ASP A 345 16.65 24.69 10.09
CA ASP A 345 16.81 25.49 8.87
C ASP A 345 16.05 24.85 7.69
N GLY A 346 15.47 25.67 6.80
CA GLY A 346 14.79 25.23 5.57
C GLY A 346 13.41 25.88 5.35
N PRO A 347 12.85 25.84 4.13
CA PRO A 347 11.48 26.31 3.92
C PRO A 347 10.46 25.47 4.69
N VAL A 348 9.36 26.12 5.12
CA VAL A 348 8.15 25.41 5.54
C VAL A 348 7.53 24.77 4.29
N THR A 349 7.51 23.44 4.24
CA THR A 349 6.95 22.66 3.13
C THR A 349 5.48 22.33 3.33
N SER A 350 5.01 22.35 4.58
CA SER A 350 3.60 22.16 4.94
C SER A 350 3.25 22.91 6.21
N GLY A 351 2.11 23.62 6.20
CA GLY A 351 1.60 24.36 7.35
C GLY A 351 0.74 23.51 8.29
N PHE A 352 0.42 24.07 9.45
CA PHE A 352 -0.59 23.53 10.38
C PHE A 352 -2.00 23.72 9.81
N GLY A 353 -2.85 22.70 9.89
CA GLY A 353 -4.27 22.79 9.50
C GLY A 353 -4.77 21.68 8.56
N PRO A 354 -5.96 21.83 7.96
CA PRO A 354 -6.61 20.77 7.17
C PRO A 354 -5.79 20.32 5.95
N ARG A 355 -5.64 19.00 5.78
CA ARG A 355 -4.96 18.33 4.66
C ARG A 355 -5.70 17.04 4.27
N TRP A 356 -6.24 17.00 3.05
CA TRP A 356 -6.88 15.81 2.46
C TRP A 356 -7.92 15.13 3.38
N GLY A 357 -8.76 15.94 4.05
CA GLY A 357 -9.81 15.44 4.94
C GLY A 357 -9.37 15.13 6.38
N THR A 358 -8.09 15.34 6.73
CA THR A 358 -7.52 15.17 8.08
C THR A 358 -6.76 16.42 8.51
N THR A 359 -6.66 16.75 9.80
CA THR A 359 -5.89 17.91 10.27
C THR A 359 -4.40 17.56 10.43
N HIS A 360 -3.52 18.36 9.83
CA HIS A 360 -2.09 18.35 10.06
C HIS A 360 -1.77 19.10 11.38
N PRO A 361 -1.32 18.40 12.44
CA PRO A 361 -1.19 18.93 13.81
C PRO A 361 0.13 19.67 14.06
N GLY A 362 0.93 19.90 13.01
CA GLY A 362 2.25 20.50 13.11
C GLY A 362 2.62 21.30 11.86
N ILE A 363 3.88 21.66 11.75
CA ILE A 363 4.50 22.29 10.58
C ILE A 363 5.63 21.40 10.10
N ASP A 364 5.72 21.20 8.79
CA ASP A 364 6.81 20.48 8.17
C ASP A 364 7.87 21.46 7.65
N ILE A 365 9.11 21.27 8.07
CA ILE A 365 10.27 22.03 7.62
C ILE A 365 11.15 21.09 6.80
N GLY A 366 11.22 21.34 5.49
CA GLY A 366 12.01 20.53 4.57
C GLY A 366 13.32 21.22 4.21
N ARG A 367 14.43 20.49 4.29
CA ARG A 367 15.70 20.88 3.69
C ARG A 367 16.36 19.63 3.14
N GLY A 368 16.74 19.63 1.87
CA GLY A 368 17.45 18.49 1.28
C GLY A 368 18.74 18.19 2.04
N GLY A 369 18.94 16.92 2.43
CA GLY A 369 20.14 16.46 3.14
C GLY A 369 19.99 16.35 4.67
N SER A 370 21.13 16.23 5.37
CA SER A 370 21.23 16.05 6.81
C SER A 370 21.28 17.42 7.52
N SER A 371 20.13 17.91 7.99
CA SER A 371 20.04 19.18 8.75
C SER A 371 19.90 18.91 10.24
N THR A 372 20.62 19.65 11.09
CA THR A 372 20.48 19.54 12.55
C THR A 372 19.12 20.07 13.00
N ILE A 373 18.42 19.29 13.83
CA ILE A 373 17.21 19.72 14.53
C ILE A 373 17.62 20.16 15.94
N ARG A 374 17.10 21.30 16.39
CA ARG A 374 17.44 21.97 17.65
C ARG A 374 16.21 22.17 18.52
N ALA A 375 16.42 22.22 19.83
CA ALA A 375 15.37 22.53 20.79
C ALA A 375 14.83 23.94 20.56
N ALA A 376 13.52 24.07 20.41
CA ALA A 376 12.84 25.33 20.22
C ALA A 376 12.83 26.20 21.49
N ALA A 377 12.96 25.61 22.68
CA ALA A 377 13.05 26.34 23.94
C ALA A 377 13.76 25.49 25.01
N ASP A 378 14.13 26.10 26.13
CA ASP A 378 14.61 25.40 27.32
C ASP A 378 13.55 24.42 27.81
N GLY A 379 13.95 23.20 28.19
CA GLY A 379 13.01 22.19 28.66
C GLY A 379 13.65 20.87 29.04
N THR A 380 12.81 19.88 29.27
CA THR A 380 13.21 18.51 29.59
C THR A 380 12.66 17.55 28.53
N VAL A 381 13.52 16.66 28.03
CA VAL A 381 13.11 15.58 27.13
C VAL A 381 12.20 14.63 27.89
N ILE A 382 10.94 14.54 27.48
CA ILE A 382 9.98 13.61 28.07
C ILE A 382 10.00 12.25 27.35
N ARG A 383 10.37 12.23 26.05
CA ARG A 383 10.55 11.00 25.25
C ARG A 383 11.64 11.20 24.20
N SER A 384 12.45 10.17 23.98
CA SER A 384 13.40 10.08 22.85
C SER A 384 13.44 8.64 22.36
N GLU A 385 12.57 8.30 21.41
CA GLU A 385 12.34 6.92 20.99
C GLU A 385 11.91 6.81 19.52
N TYR A 386 11.80 5.57 19.04
CA TYR A 386 11.28 5.28 17.72
C TYR A 386 9.78 4.99 17.82
N SER A 387 8.98 5.81 17.15
CA SER A 387 7.54 5.62 16.93
C SER A 387 7.32 5.09 15.51
N SER A 388 6.40 4.15 15.33
CA SER A 388 6.04 3.66 13.99
C SER A 388 5.45 4.77 13.11
N SER A 389 4.77 5.76 13.72
CA SER A 389 4.14 6.89 13.03
C SER A 389 5.12 8.05 12.86
N TYR A 390 5.71 8.56 13.94
CA TYR A 390 6.61 9.71 13.92
C TYR A 390 8.06 9.37 13.56
N GLY A 391 8.41 8.09 13.46
CA GLY A 391 9.79 7.65 13.26
C GLY A 391 10.65 7.91 14.49
N ASN A 392 11.92 8.25 14.30
CA ASN A 392 12.71 8.74 15.41
C ASN A 392 12.17 10.10 15.84
N VAL A 393 11.72 10.18 17.08
CA VAL A 393 11.02 11.35 17.61
C VAL A 393 11.53 11.74 18.98
N VAL A 394 11.61 13.04 19.22
CA VAL A 394 11.90 13.64 20.52
C VAL A 394 10.70 14.47 20.95
N TYR A 395 10.26 14.30 22.19
CA TYR A 395 9.23 15.13 22.81
C TYR A 395 9.89 15.91 23.95
N MET A 396 9.60 17.20 24.05
CA MET A 396 10.12 18.06 25.11
C MET A 396 9.00 18.81 25.80
N THR A 397 9.03 18.83 27.14
CA THR A 397 8.18 19.70 27.94
C THR A 397 8.91 20.99 28.29
N HIS A 398 8.17 22.09 28.28
CA HIS A 398 8.64 23.42 28.61
C HIS A 398 7.70 24.03 29.64
N TYR A 399 8.25 24.82 30.56
CA TYR A 399 7.46 25.60 31.50
C TYR A 399 7.86 27.06 31.39
N MET A 400 6.98 27.88 30.82
CA MET A 400 7.25 29.29 30.53
C MET A 400 6.02 30.14 30.86
N GLY A 401 6.21 31.18 31.68
CA GLY A 401 5.13 32.10 32.05
C GLY A 401 3.93 31.41 32.72
N GLY A 402 4.19 30.45 33.62
CA GLY A 402 3.15 29.71 34.33
C GLY A 402 2.39 28.67 33.49
N THR A 403 2.75 28.52 32.20
CA THR A 403 2.08 27.60 31.27
C THR A 403 3.04 26.50 30.84
N SER A 404 2.56 25.25 30.88
CA SER A 404 3.29 24.11 30.33
C SER A 404 3.04 24.02 28.81
N TYR A 405 4.09 23.71 28.05
CA TYR A 405 4.01 23.45 26.62
C TYR A 405 4.73 22.15 26.30
N THR A 406 4.30 21.46 25.25
CA THR A 406 5.05 20.31 24.70
C THR A 406 5.43 20.58 23.26
N THR A 407 6.69 20.35 22.89
CA THR A 407 7.13 20.33 21.49
C THR A 407 7.47 18.90 21.05
N VAL A 408 7.18 18.60 19.79
CA VAL A 408 7.47 17.29 19.17
C VAL A 408 8.36 17.50 17.96
N TYR A 409 9.46 16.74 17.87
CA TYR A 409 10.42 16.78 16.78
C TYR A 409 10.50 15.40 16.16
N ALA A 410 9.86 15.21 15.01
CA ALA A 410 9.65 13.90 14.39
C ALA A 410 10.40 13.72 13.07
N HIS A 411 10.33 12.49 12.56
CA HIS A 411 10.94 11.99 11.33
C HIS A 411 12.46 12.09 11.30
N MET A 412 13.11 12.13 12.47
CA MET A 412 14.56 12.27 12.57
C MET A 412 15.27 11.04 11.96
N SER A 413 16.46 11.21 11.41
CA SER A 413 17.33 10.08 11.05
C SER A 413 18.06 9.52 12.29
N SER A 414 18.40 10.38 13.24
CA SER A 414 18.99 10.02 14.52
C SER A 414 18.59 10.99 15.62
N ARG A 415 18.63 10.52 16.88
CA ARG A 415 18.41 11.31 18.09
C ARG A 415 19.73 11.43 18.86
N SER A 416 19.99 12.59 19.45
CA SER A 416 21.20 12.91 20.21
C SER A 416 20.93 13.17 21.69
N VAL A 417 19.71 12.93 22.14
CA VAL A 417 19.25 13.17 23.52
C VAL A 417 18.49 11.97 24.08
N SER A 418 18.41 11.86 25.40
CA SER A 418 17.72 10.76 26.09
C SER A 418 16.57 11.27 26.97
N THR A 419 15.60 10.41 27.26
CA THR A 419 14.49 10.71 28.17
C THR A 419 15.02 11.15 29.54
N GLY A 420 14.46 12.24 30.09
CA GLY A 420 14.86 12.86 31.35
C GLY A 420 15.96 13.91 31.23
N GLN A 421 16.59 14.06 30.06
CA GLN A 421 17.64 15.04 29.83
C GLN A 421 17.09 16.48 29.78
N THR A 422 17.70 17.40 30.53
CA THR A 422 17.45 18.85 30.39
C THR A 422 18.25 19.40 29.21
N VAL A 423 17.61 20.25 28.41
CA VAL A 423 18.11 20.74 27.11
C VAL A 423 17.85 22.24 27.02
N LYS A 424 18.84 22.98 26.54
CA LYS A 424 18.73 24.44 26.33
C LYS A 424 18.20 24.75 24.93
N ALA A 425 17.52 25.89 24.78
CA ALA A 425 17.11 26.41 23.48
C ALA A 425 18.32 26.44 22.52
N GLY A 426 18.13 25.93 21.30
CA GLY A 426 19.18 25.83 20.28
C GLY A 426 20.09 24.61 20.41
N GLN A 427 20.01 23.85 21.49
CA GLN A 427 20.78 22.62 21.65
C GLN A 427 20.36 21.57 20.61
N PRO A 428 21.31 20.90 19.93
CA PRO A 428 21.00 19.82 18.99
C PRO A 428 20.24 18.67 19.66
N LEU A 429 19.13 18.27 19.05
CA LEU A 429 18.31 17.13 19.45
C LEU A 429 18.55 15.89 18.59
N GLY A 430 19.04 16.11 17.37
CA GLY A 430 19.29 15.06 16.40
C GLY A 430 19.35 15.59 14.98
N VAL A 431 19.17 14.69 14.02
CA VAL A 431 19.35 14.97 12.59
C VAL A 431 18.05 14.74 11.85
N MET A 432 17.69 15.66 10.95
CA MET A 432 16.53 15.55 10.07
C MET A 432 16.62 14.29 9.21
N GLY A 433 15.47 13.67 8.93
CA GLY A 433 15.42 12.42 8.19
C GLY A 433 14.05 12.15 7.57
N SER A 434 13.82 10.88 7.28
CA SER A 434 12.56 10.38 6.71
C SER A 434 12.22 9.02 7.33
N THR A 435 12.09 8.97 8.65
CA THR A 435 11.72 7.75 9.38
C THR A 435 10.26 7.78 9.82
N GLY A 436 9.67 6.60 10.07
CA GLY A 436 8.23 6.47 10.32
C GLY A 436 7.39 6.77 9.07
N TYR A 437 6.20 7.34 9.26
CA TYR A 437 5.29 7.70 8.19
C TYR A 437 5.67 9.05 7.56
N SER A 438 6.73 9.05 6.75
CA SER A 438 7.24 10.22 6.05
C SER A 438 7.43 9.93 4.56
N THR A 439 7.10 10.90 3.70
CA THR A 439 7.24 10.82 2.24
C THR A 439 8.54 11.44 1.71
N GLY A 440 9.39 11.99 2.59
CA GLY A 440 10.66 12.62 2.22
C GLY A 440 11.37 13.25 3.41
N VAL A 441 12.62 13.70 3.21
CA VAL A 441 13.41 14.26 4.32
C VAL A 441 12.84 15.60 4.80
N HIS A 442 12.32 15.63 6.02
CA HIS A 442 11.78 16.82 6.68
C HIS A 442 11.75 16.67 8.20
N LEU A 443 11.63 17.79 8.92
CA LEU A 443 11.23 17.83 10.32
C LEU A 443 9.72 18.04 10.36
N HIS A 444 8.99 17.15 11.02
CA HIS A 444 7.64 17.43 11.47
C HIS A 444 7.69 17.99 12.90
N PHE A 445 7.24 19.24 13.06
CA PHE A 445 7.28 19.97 14.32
C PHE A 445 5.88 20.27 14.84
N GLU A 446 5.53 19.74 16.02
CA GLU A 446 4.28 20.06 16.71
C GLU A 446 4.55 20.94 17.93
N LEU A 447 3.60 21.82 18.25
CA LEU A 447 3.56 22.61 19.49
C LEU A 447 2.20 22.42 20.16
N HIS A 448 2.21 22.10 21.45
CA HIS A 448 1.02 21.85 22.25
C HIS A 448 0.99 22.78 23.46
N VAL A 449 -0.19 23.31 23.78
CA VAL A 449 -0.42 24.01 25.05
C VAL A 449 -0.84 22.98 26.09
N GLY A 450 0.02 22.74 27.07
CA GLY A 450 -0.09 21.65 28.03
C GLY A 450 0.59 20.35 27.57
N PRO A 451 0.33 19.24 28.28
CA PRO A 451 0.87 17.93 27.92
C PRO A 451 0.37 17.48 26.55
N TRP A 452 1.25 16.88 25.76
CA TRP A 452 0.86 16.21 24.51
C TRP A 452 -0.19 15.12 24.77
N ASN A 453 -1.16 14.97 23.86
CA ASN A 453 -2.16 13.89 23.85
C ASN A 453 -2.33 13.31 22.45
N GLY A 454 -2.75 12.04 22.35
CA GLY A 454 -2.85 11.29 21.08
C GLY A 454 -3.88 11.85 20.12
N ALA A 455 -4.97 12.44 20.66
CA ALA A 455 -5.94 13.18 19.86
C ALA A 455 -5.39 14.50 19.28
N LYS A 456 -4.22 14.97 19.74
CA LYS A 456 -3.58 16.24 19.38
C LYS A 456 -4.53 17.44 19.49
N SER A 457 -5.52 17.34 20.37
CA SER A 457 -6.60 18.31 20.55
C SER A 457 -6.11 19.68 21.06
N ASN A 458 -4.94 19.70 21.69
CA ASN A 458 -4.27 20.90 22.18
C ASN A 458 -3.06 21.31 21.31
N ALA A 459 -2.91 20.69 20.13
CA ALA A 459 -1.93 21.15 19.16
C ALA A 459 -2.36 22.54 18.67
N VAL A 460 -1.40 23.46 18.67
CA VAL A 460 -1.59 24.83 18.22
C VAL A 460 -0.70 25.09 17.03
N ASN A 461 -1.12 25.99 16.14
CA ASN A 461 -0.31 26.39 15.00
C ASN A 461 1.05 26.94 15.50
N PRO A 462 2.18 26.24 15.24
CA PRO A 462 3.47 26.67 15.75
C PRO A 462 3.91 28.03 15.19
N ALA A 463 3.44 28.42 14.01
CA ALA A 463 3.77 29.72 13.39
C ALA A 463 3.24 30.93 14.17
N LYS A 464 2.37 30.71 15.17
CA LYS A 464 1.95 31.76 16.11
C LYS A 464 2.93 32.00 17.26
N TYR A 465 3.93 31.12 17.42
CA TYR A 465 4.88 31.10 18.54
C TYR A 465 6.33 31.10 18.09
N VAL A 466 6.59 30.62 16.88
CA VAL A 466 7.93 30.53 16.29
C VAL A 466 7.91 31.31 14.98
N ASN A 467 8.93 32.16 14.79
CA ASN A 467 9.15 32.83 13.52
C ASN A 467 9.83 31.85 12.55
N PHE A 468 9.12 31.42 11.51
CA PHE A 468 9.59 30.46 10.52
C PHE A 468 10.10 31.16 9.27
#